data_AF-A0A812LP67-F1
#
_entry.id   AF-A0A812LP67-F1
#
_cell.length_a   1.000
_cell.length_b   1.000
_cell.length_c   1.000
_cell.angle_alpha   90.00
_cell.angle_beta   90.00
_cell.angle_gamma   90.00
#
_symmetry.space_group_name_H-M   'P 1'
#
loop_
_entity.id
_entity.type
_entity.pdbx_description
1 polymer ?
#
loop_
_entity_poly.entity_id
_entity_poly.type
_entity_poly.pdbx_seq_one_letter_code
_entity_poly.pdbx_strand_id
1 'polypeptide(L)'
;MSSSTVAVRSSRTYTTIEATALHESVPPDRWCITRSDLKCLGQEVRSAIQRGDIRPPDDGSDDFLASDLTYGPSIYTVNKQHIMPVTEMFGKVSWALLQHRDGLDCDLFISHAWQEGIFEFLAKVLLSWPADARHAWCCMLANPQNLDIGSLLQSPSSSPFALALKASTYVLVVPNHRCSIYTRLWCGYEAFRAHEEGKTVFVAHAPTGKKMMVVVLWTTLAGLLGFLLGIFCFRFHGLYLLLLMLTVAAVSSVCIENQTGRRILNWIGAFMCGALLYHWKVVIPFSDTGLLPMLTDVGQRLLLASGVLFFDLLEVDRVIGQSQREQAKQLSHGFQGSIEYATCSEAADTARILQEIGERTSDVDYAIHVLLAAGMSTPTLRIVARAGVDISGAGYTEIAFPCLDLGPFLIHDLVLLVKDVLLRRYHRWIPCLVCVCARLWLLFCLWHSAKDERCFILKMMSKMIATLQVLVLPTVALMQLTAAETEGVFYIIAISIMLMHIIMVGFACLGMRRLARLPLAGPCMLQLFLGRGHCSVASTQVAGK
;
A
#
# COMPACT_ATOMS: atom_id res chain seq x y z
N MET A 1 22.29 -14.73 13.30
CA MET A 1 22.70 -15.47 12.09
C MET A 1 22.12 -16.86 12.20
N SER A 2 20.89 -17.07 11.74
CA SER A 2 20.33 -18.42 11.60
C SER A 2 21.00 -19.08 10.40
N SER A 3 21.47 -20.31 10.58
CA SER A 3 21.89 -21.17 9.48
C SER A 3 20.72 -21.29 8.51
N SER A 4 20.81 -20.57 7.39
CA SER A 4 19.87 -20.71 6.30
C SER A 4 20.11 -22.08 5.70
N THR A 5 19.24 -23.03 6.01
CA THR A 5 19.10 -24.29 5.29
C THR A 5 18.99 -23.94 3.81
N VAL A 6 20.09 -24.06 3.08
CA VAL A 6 20.12 -24.01 1.61
C VAL A 6 19.14 -25.08 1.18
N ALA A 7 18.09 -24.69 0.45
CA ALA A 7 17.12 -25.65 -0.07
C ALA A 7 17.90 -26.74 -0.82
N VAL A 8 17.84 -27.96 -0.30
CA VAL A 8 18.54 -29.10 -0.89
C VAL A 8 17.79 -29.39 -2.19
N ARG A 9 18.36 -28.94 -3.32
CA ARG A 9 17.87 -29.33 -4.64
C ARG A 9 17.76 -30.85 -4.67
N SER A 10 16.68 -31.36 -5.26
CA SER A 10 16.55 -32.79 -5.50
C SER A 10 17.84 -33.30 -6.15
N SER A 11 18.48 -34.31 -5.56
CA SER A 11 19.67 -34.94 -6.14
C SER A 11 19.34 -35.79 -7.38
N ARG A 12 18.05 -35.93 -7.71
CA ARG A 12 17.57 -36.68 -8.85
C ARG A 12 17.74 -35.87 -10.13
N THR A 13 18.48 -36.40 -11.07
CA THR A 13 18.47 -35.96 -12.47
C THR A 13 17.30 -36.61 -13.20
N TYR A 14 16.67 -35.87 -14.12
CA TYR A 14 15.63 -36.38 -14.99
C TYR A 14 16.18 -36.57 -16.40
N THR A 15 15.60 -37.50 -17.15
CA THR A 15 15.68 -37.50 -18.61
C THR A 15 14.67 -36.50 -19.19
N THR A 16 14.85 -36.06 -20.44
CA THR A 16 13.87 -35.20 -21.13
C THR A 16 12.47 -35.82 -21.15
N ILE A 17 12.36 -37.14 -21.35
CA ILE A 17 11.09 -37.86 -21.36
C ILE A 17 10.43 -37.83 -19.97
N GLU A 18 11.21 -38.05 -18.91
CA GLU A 18 10.69 -37.95 -17.53
C GLU A 18 10.26 -36.51 -17.20
N ALA A 19 10.99 -35.50 -17.66
CA ALA A 19 10.62 -34.11 -17.43
C ALA A 19 9.34 -33.73 -18.17
N THR A 20 9.16 -34.16 -19.42
CA THR A 20 7.90 -33.97 -20.16
C THR A 20 6.75 -34.69 -19.44
N ALA A 21 6.92 -35.96 -19.09
CA ALA A 21 5.92 -36.72 -18.35
C ALA A 21 5.59 -36.07 -16.99
N LEU A 22 6.57 -35.46 -16.33
CA LEU A 22 6.34 -34.73 -15.08
C LEU A 22 5.41 -33.53 -15.30
N HIS A 23 5.64 -32.72 -16.35
CA HIS A 23 4.77 -31.57 -16.67
C HIS A 23 3.38 -32.00 -17.15
N GLU A 24 3.25 -33.18 -17.76
CA GLU A 24 1.94 -33.75 -18.11
C GLU A 24 1.20 -34.23 -16.86
N SER A 25 1.92 -34.77 -15.88
CA SER A 25 1.34 -35.34 -14.65
C SER A 25 1.02 -34.29 -13.57
N VAL A 26 1.82 -33.23 -13.47
CA VAL A 26 1.61 -32.15 -12.50
C VAL A 26 0.93 -30.99 -13.20
N PRO A 27 -0.27 -30.59 -12.77
CA PRO A 27 -1.03 -29.58 -13.50
C PRO A 27 -0.32 -28.22 -13.45
N PRO A 28 -0.46 -27.37 -14.49
CA PRO A 28 0.33 -26.13 -14.60
C PRO A 28 0.12 -25.09 -13.52
N ASP A 29 -1.06 -25.08 -12.91
CA ASP A 29 -1.40 -24.27 -11.75
C ASP A 29 -0.71 -24.71 -10.47
N ARG A 30 0.08 -25.81 -10.52
CA ARG A 30 0.92 -26.27 -9.41
C ARG A 30 2.43 -26.07 -9.64
N TRP A 31 2.83 -25.43 -10.74
CA TRP A 31 4.24 -25.14 -11.04
C TRP A 31 4.71 -23.88 -10.27
N CYS A 32 4.53 -23.89 -8.96
CA CYS A 32 4.74 -22.74 -8.10
C CYS A 32 6.04 -22.82 -7.27
N ILE A 33 6.42 -21.67 -6.73
CA ILE A 33 7.62 -21.45 -5.93
C ILE A 33 7.26 -20.78 -4.60
N THR A 34 8.15 -20.91 -3.63
CA THR A 34 8.05 -20.31 -2.29
C THR A 34 8.80 -18.97 -2.21
N ARG A 35 8.60 -18.22 -1.12
CA ARG A 35 9.43 -17.05 -0.81
C ARG A 35 10.92 -17.39 -0.62
N SER A 36 11.23 -18.57 -0.06
CA SER A 36 12.60 -19.04 0.13
C SER A 36 13.30 -19.29 -1.20
N ASP A 37 12.57 -19.82 -2.17
CA ASP A 37 13.07 -20.11 -3.52
C ASP A 37 13.56 -18.84 -4.23
N LEU A 38 12.79 -17.76 -4.18
CA LEU A 38 13.20 -16.46 -4.74
C LEU A 38 14.43 -15.88 -4.04
N LYS A 39 14.54 -16.05 -2.73
CA LYS A 39 15.74 -15.62 -1.99
C LYS A 39 16.96 -16.41 -2.42
N CYS A 40 16.81 -17.73 -2.59
CA CYS A 40 17.86 -18.61 -3.08
C CYS A 40 18.28 -18.23 -4.49
N LEU A 41 17.34 -18.05 -5.43
CA LEU A 41 17.61 -17.58 -6.78
C LEU A 41 18.40 -16.26 -6.77
N GLY A 42 18.00 -15.30 -5.93
CA GLY A 42 18.72 -14.04 -5.79
C GLY A 42 20.16 -14.20 -5.27
N GLN A 43 20.45 -15.21 -4.46
CA GLN A 43 21.82 -15.53 -4.02
C GLN A 43 22.60 -16.20 -5.15
N GLU A 44 22.00 -17.18 -5.83
CA GLU A 44 22.62 -17.89 -6.94
C GLU A 44 23.02 -16.96 -8.07
N VAL A 45 22.13 -16.05 -8.48
CA VAL A 45 22.39 -15.07 -9.54
C VAL A 45 23.53 -14.13 -9.16
N ARG A 46 23.60 -13.65 -7.90
CA ARG A 46 24.73 -12.83 -7.42
C ARG A 46 26.04 -13.60 -7.50
N SER A 47 26.06 -14.85 -7.04
CA SER A 47 27.25 -15.68 -7.10
C SER A 47 27.67 -15.99 -8.54
N ALA A 48 26.71 -16.20 -9.45
CA ALA A 48 26.97 -16.42 -10.88
C ALA A 48 27.55 -15.17 -11.56
N ILE A 49 27.07 -13.97 -11.22
CA ILE A 49 27.68 -12.70 -11.67
C ILE A 49 29.12 -12.58 -11.15
N GLN A 50 29.35 -12.85 -9.87
CA GLN A 50 30.69 -12.76 -9.25
C GLN A 50 31.70 -13.72 -9.87
N ARG A 51 31.27 -14.92 -10.29
CA ARG A 51 32.11 -15.89 -11.01
C ARG A 51 32.27 -15.56 -12.50
N GLY A 52 31.48 -14.61 -13.01
CA GLY A 52 31.43 -14.30 -14.44
C GLY A 52 30.71 -15.37 -15.26
N ASP A 53 29.83 -16.16 -14.65
CA ASP A 53 28.93 -17.09 -15.37
C ASP A 53 27.78 -16.32 -16.02
N ILE A 54 27.33 -15.23 -15.38
CA ILE A 54 26.37 -14.27 -15.97
C ILE A 54 27.13 -12.99 -16.34
N ARG A 55 27.07 -12.59 -17.61
CA ARG A 55 27.73 -11.41 -18.18
C ARG A 55 26.75 -10.61 -19.06
N PRO A 56 26.98 -9.29 -19.22
CA PRO A 56 26.26 -8.50 -20.22
C PRO A 56 26.37 -9.18 -21.60
N PRO A 57 25.26 -9.38 -22.32
CA PRO A 57 25.30 -9.93 -23.68
C PRO A 57 26.10 -9.03 -24.63
N ASP A 58 26.85 -9.64 -25.56
CA ASP A 58 27.69 -8.92 -26.52
C ASP A 58 26.88 -8.04 -27.50
N ASP A 59 25.59 -8.32 -27.67
CA ASP A 59 24.68 -7.58 -28.54
C ASP A 59 24.16 -6.26 -27.91
N GLY A 60 24.53 -5.98 -26.65
CA GLY A 60 24.11 -4.79 -25.93
C GLY A 60 22.63 -4.77 -25.54
N SER A 61 21.92 -5.90 -25.65
CA SER A 61 20.51 -6.01 -25.25
C SER A 61 20.29 -5.78 -23.75
N ASP A 62 21.34 -5.97 -22.94
CA ASP A 62 21.30 -5.80 -21.49
C ASP A 62 22.66 -5.36 -20.91
N ASP A 63 22.85 -4.05 -20.81
CA ASP A 63 24.07 -3.42 -20.29
C ASP A 63 24.02 -3.25 -18.76
N PHE A 64 24.05 -4.35 -18.01
CA PHE A 64 24.08 -4.32 -16.55
C PHE A 64 25.52 -4.32 -16.02
N LEU A 65 25.76 -3.60 -14.91
CA LEU A 65 27.05 -3.63 -14.24
C LEU A 65 27.09 -4.77 -13.21
N ALA A 66 28.19 -5.51 -13.14
CA ALA A 66 28.36 -6.59 -12.16
C ALA A 66 28.27 -6.09 -10.68
N SER A 67 28.53 -4.79 -10.46
CA SER A 67 28.40 -4.12 -9.16
C SER A 67 26.98 -3.60 -8.87
N ASP A 68 26.06 -3.67 -9.82
CA ASP A 68 24.69 -3.22 -9.62
C ASP A 68 23.89 -4.21 -8.76
N LEU A 69 23.67 -3.81 -7.52
CA LEU A 69 22.85 -4.56 -6.55
C LEU A 69 21.39 -4.10 -6.52
N THR A 70 21.03 -3.07 -7.30
CA THR A 70 19.70 -2.46 -7.30
C THR A 70 18.82 -3.08 -8.36
N TYR A 71 19.29 -3.14 -9.61
CA TYR A 71 18.51 -3.68 -10.73
C TYR A 71 19.07 -5.03 -11.17
N GLY A 72 20.38 -5.10 -11.45
CA GLY A 72 21.02 -6.32 -11.93
C GLY A 72 20.66 -6.65 -13.39
N PRO A 73 21.04 -7.85 -13.88
CA PRO A 73 20.70 -8.28 -15.23
C PRO A 73 19.19 -8.39 -15.45
N SER A 74 18.78 -8.19 -16.69
CA SER A 74 17.42 -8.48 -17.15
C SER A 74 17.05 -9.95 -16.94
N ILE A 75 15.76 -10.23 -16.83
CA ILE A 75 15.26 -11.61 -16.74
C ILE A 75 15.58 -12.41 -18.02
N TYR A 76 15.65 -11.78 -19.21
CA TYR A 76 16.15 -12.44 -20.41
C TYR A 76 17.56 -13.02 -20.22
N THR A 77 18.48 -12.19 -19.71
CA THR A 77 19.86 -12.59 -19.44
C THR A 77 19.94 -13.69 -18.38
N VAL A 78 19.22 -13.53 -17.27
CA VAL A 78 19.18 -14.54 -16.19
C VAL A 78 18.58 -15.86 -16.70
N ASN A 79 17.53 -15.80 -17.51
CA ASN A 79 16.91 -17.01 -18.06
C ASN A 79 17.91 -17.77 -18.95
N LYS A 80 18.52 -17.07 -19.90
CA LYS A 80 19.44 -17.65 -20.88
C LYS A 80 20.74 -18.16 -20.26
N GLN A 81 21.32 -17.41 -19.32
CA GLN A 81 22.66 -17.69 -18.79
C GLN A 81 22.65 -18.45 -17.45
N HIS A 82 21.52 -18.55 -16.76
CA HIS A 82 21.42 -19.27 -15.48
C HIS A 82 20.28 -20.28 -15.43
N ILE A 83 19.03 -19.85 -15.62
CA ILE A 83 17.86 -20.74 -15.43
C ILE A 83 17.88 -21.90 -16.44
N MET A 84 18.06 -21.61 -17.73
CA MET A 84 18.13 -22.63 -18.78
C MET A 84 19.33 -23.58 -18.60
N PRO A 85 20.58 -23.12 -18.42
CA PRO A 85 21.70 -24.02 -18.16
C PRO A 85 21.51 -24.91 -16.93
N VAL A 86 20.99 -24.35 -15.84
CA VAL A 86 20.69 -25.13 -14.63
C VAL A 86 19.64 -26.20 -14.93
N THR A 87 18.50 -25.83 -15.49
CA THR A 87 17.40 -26.78 -15.74
C THR A 87 17.73 -27.83 -16.81
N GLU A 88 18.58 -27.50 -17.79
CA GLU A 88 19.09 -28.44 -18.79
C GLU A 88 19.85 -29.61 -18.13
N MET A 89 20.71 -29.33 -17.14
CA MET A 89 21.45 -30.35 -16.38
C MET A 89 20.54 -31.31 -15.60
N PHE A 90 19.28 -30.92 -15.35
CA PHE A 90 18.29 -31.74 -14.67
C PHE A 90 17.19 -32.23 -15.62
N GLY A 91 17.50 -32.40 -16.90
CA GLY A 91 16.57 -33.02 -17.84
C GLY A 91 15.51 -32.09 -18.39
N LYS A 92 15.74 -30.77 -18.39
CA LYS A 92 14.83 -29.74 -18.93
C LYS A 92 13.55 -29.50 -18.13
N VAL A 93 13.49 -30.00 -16.89
CA VAL A 93 12.38 -29.72 -15.98
C VAL A 93 12.32 -28.22 -15.65
N SER A 94 11.13 -27.63 -15.46
CA SER A 94 11.02 -26.24 -15.01
C SER A 94 11.71 -26.03 -13.67
N TRP A 95 12.15 -24.80 -13.40
CA TRP A 95 12.82 -24.50 -12.14
C TRP A 95 11.90 -24.75 -10.94
N ALA A 96 10.60 -24.45 -11.07
CA ALA A 96 9.61 -24.71 -10.04
C ALA A 96 9.49 -26.21 -9.71
N LEU A 97 9.33 -27.08 -10.71
CA LEU A 97 9.23 -28.54 -10.50
C LEU A 97 10.57 -29.19 -10.16
N LEU A 98 11.69 -28.54 -10.46
CA LEU A 98 13.01 -28.93 -9.94
C LEU A 98 13.07 -28.79 -8.42
N GLN A 99 12.50 -27.72 -7.87
CA GLN A 99 12.43 -27.51 -6.41
C GLN A 99 11.32 -28.35 -5.76
N HIS A 100 10.15 -28.42 -6.40
CA HIS A 100 8.93 -29.01 -5.84
C HIS A 100 8.30 -29.99 -6.83
N ARG A 101 8.80 -31.23 -6.84
CA ARG A 101 8.40 -32.26 -7.81
C ARG A 101 6.89 -32.52 -7.85
N ASP A 102 6.24 -32.51 -6.69
CA ASP A 102 4.80 -32.79 -6.58
C ASP A 102 3.92 -31.55 -6.88
N GLY A 103 4.56 -30.41 -7.16
CA GLY A 103 3.91 -29.11 -7.34
C GLY A 103 3.35 -28.51 -6.05
N LEU A 104 3.13 -27.20 -6.07
CA LEU A 104 2.63 -26.40 -4.95
C LEU A 104 1.37 -25.66 -5.39
N ASP A 105 0.35 -25.56 -4.54
CA ASP A 105 -0.87 -24.80 -4.85
C ASP A 105 -0.56 -23.33 -5.17
N CYS A 106 -1.20 -22.76 -6.19
CA CYS A 106 -1.00 -21.36 -6.58
C CYS A 106 -1.87 -20.40 -5.77
N ASP A 107 -1.26 -19.64 -4.83
CA ASP A 107 -1.96 -18.56 -4.12
C ASP A 107 -1.79 -17.20 -4.83
N LEU A 108 -0.62 -16.97 -5.43
CA LEU A 108 -0.19 -15.69 -6.01
C LEU A 108 0.29 -15.86 -7.46
N PHE A 109 -0.32 -15.17 -8.41
CA PHE A 109 0.19 -15.07 -9.78
C PHE A 109 1.03 -13.80 -9.94
N ILE A 110 2.26 -13.90 -10.47
CA ILE A 110 3.15 -12.76 -10.68
C ILE A 110 3.16 -12.37 -12.17
N SER A 111 2.65 -11.18 -12.47
CA SER A 111 2.65 -10.58 -13.81
C SER A 111 3.80 -9.58 -13.93
N HIS A 112 4.69 -9.78 -14.92
CA HIS A 112 5.96 -9.06 -14.97
C HIS A 112 6.58 -8.98 -16.38
N ALA A 113 7.52 -8.04 -16.59
CA ALA A 113 8.24 -7.89 -17.86
C ALA A 113 9.57 -8.63 -17.82
N TRP A 114 10.01 -9.18 -18.95
CA TRP A 114 11.30 -9.87 -19.02
C TRP A 114 12.51 -8.92 -19.15
N GLN A 115 12.26 -7.67 -19.56
CA GLN A 115 13.29 -6.62 -19.60
C GLN A 115 13.65 -6.08 -18.21
N GLU A 116 12.91 -6.42 -17.15
CA GLU A 116 13.19 -5.89 -15.81
C GLU A 116 14.45 -6.49 -15.19
N GLY A 117 15.12 -5.71 -14.34
CA GLY A 117 16.26 -6.19 -13.58
C GLY A 117 15.84 -7.20 -12.50
N ILE A 118 16.53 -8.33 -12.42
CA ILE A 118 16.19 -9.43 -11.52
C ILE A 118 16.23 -9.02 -10.03
N PHE A 119 17.14 -8.13 -9.61
CA PHE A 119 17.21 -7.70 -8.21
C PHE A 119 16.08 -6.72 -7.87
N GLU A 120 15.68 -5.88 -8.81
CA GLU A 120 14.50 -5.02 -8.67
C GLU A 120 13.24 -5.88 -8.53
N PHE A 121 13.06 -6.85 -9.43
CA PHE A 121 11.96 -7.82 -9.39
C PHE A 121 11.89 -8.55 -8.04
N LEU A 122 12.99 -9.17 -7.62
CA LEU A 122 13.05 -9.93 -6.37
C LEU A 122 12.73 -9.06 -5.15
N ALA A 123 13.29 -7.85 -5.08
CA ALA A 123 13.05 -6.93 -3.98
C ALA A 123 11.57 -6.52 -3.90
N LYS A 124 10.95 -6.20 -5.05
CA LYS A 124 9.54 -5.80 -5.13
C LYS A 124 8.59 -6.94 -4.78
N VAL A 125 8.82 -8.12 -5.35
CA VAL A 125 8.00 -9.31 -5.11
C VAL A 125 8.09 -9.75 -3.65
N LEU A 126 9.29 -9.87 -3.08
CA LEU A 126 9.46 -10.33 -1.70
C LEU A 126 8.84 -9.36 -0.69
N LEU A 127 8.89 -8.05 -0.94
CA LEU A 127 8.26 -7.05 -0.08
C LEU A 127 6.73 -7.05 -0.20
N SER A 128 6.21 -7.28 -1.40
CA SER A 128 4.78 -7.12 -1.71
C SER A 128 3.99 -8.43 -1.64
N TRP A 129 4.65 -9.52 -1.28
CA TRP A 129 4.03 -10.82 -1.16
C TRP A 129 2.93 -10.81 -0.07
N PRO A 130 1.67 -11.12 -0.40
CA PRO A 130 0.56 -11.14 0.57
C PRO A 130 0.86 -12.02 1.78
N ALA A 131 0.48 -11.59 2.99
CA ALA A 131 0.85 -12.30 4.22
C ALA A 131 0.28 -13.73 4.30
N ASP A 132 -0.86 -13.95 3.67
CA ASP A 132 -1.62 -15.20 3.61
C ASP A 132 -1.32 -16.07 2.37
N ALA A 133 -0.59 -15.55 1.37
CA ALA A 133 -0.14 -16.32 0.22
C ALA A 133 1.14 -17.11 0.55
N ARG A 134 1.16 -18.42 0.28
CA ARG A 134 2.30 -19.30 0.58
C ARG A 134 3.18 -19.52 -0.64
N HIS A 135 2.57 -19.72 -1.82
CA HIS A 135 3.30 -19.99 -3.06
C HIS A 135 2.90 -19.05 -4.17
N ALA A 136 3.80 -18.87 -5.13
CA ALA A 136 3.59 -18.02 -6.29
C ALA A 136 3.92 -18.72 -7.60
N TRP A 137 3.19 -18.37 -8.64
CA TRP A 137 3.49 -18.74 -10.02
C TRP A 137 4.21 -17.56 -10.71
N CYS A 138 5.33 -17.84 -11.38
CA CYS A 138 6.12 -16.84 -12.11
C CYS A 138 6.68 -17.46 -13.39
N CYS A 139 6.39 -16.88 -14.55
CA CYS A 139 6.58 -17.55 -15.84
C CYS A 139 8.03 -17.97 -16.13
N MET A 140 9.03 -17.18 -15.71
CA MET A 140 10.45 -17.52 -15.93
C MET A 140 10.90 -18.77 -15.15
N LEU A 141 10.19 -19.13 -14.06
CA LEU A 141 10.54 -20.26 -13.19
C LEU A 141 9.57 -21.44 -13.36
N ALA A 142 8.31 -21.15 -13.65
CA ALA A 142 7.24 -22.14 -13.74
C ALA A 142 7.25 -22.89 -15.08
N ASN A 143 7.47 -22.17 -16.20
CA ASN A 143 7.46 -22.81 -17.51
C ASN A 143 8.77 -23.58 -17.75
N PRO A 144 8.74 -24.73 -18.44
CA PRO A 144 9.93 -25.49 -18.78
C PRO A 144 10.72 -24.78 -19.89
N GLN A 145 11.67 -23.93 -19.50
CA GLN A 145 12.38 -23.00 -20.40
C GLN A 145 13.19 -23.68 -21.52
N ASN A 146 13.53 -24.96 -21.36
CA ASN A 146 14.27 -25.76 -22.34
C ASN A 146 13.38 -26.72 -23.16
N LEU A 147 12.06 -26.77 -22.89
CA LEU A 147 11.09 -27.53 -23.68
C LEU A 147 10.38 -26.61 -24.69
N ASP A 148 9.54 -27.19 -25.55
CA ASP A 148 8.73 -26.43 -26.49
C ASP A 148 7.57 -25.71 -25.77
N ILE A 149 7.87 -24.53 -25.22
CA ILE A 149 6.87 -23.67 -24.59
C ILE A 149 5.82 -23.22 -25.63
N GLY A 150 6.20 -23.05 -26.90
CA GLY A 150 5.30 -22.63 -27.96
C GLY A 150 4.09 -23.55 -28.11
N SER A 151 4.30 -24.86 -27.97
CA SER A 151 3.21 -25.85 -27.94
C SER A 151 2.21 -25.61 -26.79
N LEU A 152 2.70 -25.20 -25.61
CA LEU A 152 1.90 -24.89 -24.43
C LEU A 152 1.11 -23.57 -24.57
N LEU A 153 1.48 -22.71 -25.53
CA LEU A 153 0.87 -21.40 -25.76
C LEU A 153 -0.04 -21.35 -27.00
N GLN A 154 -0.33 -22.51 -27.61
CA GLN A 154 -1.21 -22.58 -28.78
C GLN A 154 -2.63 -22.14 -28.46
N SER A 155 -3.12 -22.36 -27.24
CA SER A 155 -4.43 -21.88 -26.79
C SER A 155 -4.24 -21.01 -25.55
N PRO A 156 -4.42 -19.67 -25.64
CA PRO A 156 -4.21 -18.77 -24.51
C PRO A 156 -4.98 -19.18 -23.25
N SER A 157 -6.25 -19.56 -23.38
CA SER A 157 -7.12 -19.99 -22.27
C SER A 157 -6.70 -21.29 -21.57
N SER A 158 -6.04 -22.21 -22.28
CA SER A 158 -5.58 -23.49 -21.71
C SER A 158 -4.08 -23.50 -21.39
N SER A 159 -3.39 -22.39 -21.65
CA SER A 159 -1.98 -22.23 -21.36
C SER A 159 -1.67 -22.36 -19.85
N PRO A 160 -0.41 -22.69 -19.50
CA PRO A 160 0.03 -22.75 -18.11
C PRO A 160 -0.29 -21.50 -17.28
N PHE A 161 -0.10 -20.30 -17.83
CA PHE A 161 -0.38 -19.08 -17.07
C PHE A 161 -1.89 -18.84 -16.88
N ALA A 162 -2.74 -19.17 -17.86
CA ALA A 162 -4.18 -18.98 -17.72
C ALA A 162 -4.77 -19.90 -16.63
N LEU A 163 -4.27 -21.14 -16.56
CA LEU A 163 -4.64 -22.10 -15.53
C LEU A 163 -4.15 -21.65 -14.14
N ALA A 164 -2.88 -21.26 -14.03
CA ALA A 164 -2.31 -20.76 -12.78
C ALA A 164 -3.01 -19.48 -12.29
N LEU A 165 -3.28 -18.54 -13.18
CA LEU A 165 -3.99 -17.31 -12.84
C LEU A 165 -5.41 -17.61 -12.36
N LYS A 166 -6.11 -18.53 -13.04
CA LYS A 166 -7.45 -18.98 -12.60
C LYS A 166 -7.42 -19.59 -11.20
N ALA A 167 -6.41 -20.40 -10.89
CA ALA A 167 -6.24 -20.99 -9.56
C ALA A 167 -5.83 -19.96 -8.47
N SER A 168 -5.09 -18.91 -8.85
CA SER A 168 -4.58 -17.91 -7.90
C SER A 168 -5.66 -17.13 -7.16
N THR A 169 -5.36 -16.68 -5.93
CA THR A 169 -6.20 -15.73 -5.20
C THR A 169 -5.86 -14.29 -5.56
N TYR A 170 -4.57 -14.01 -5.77
CA TYR A 170 -4.04 -12.69 -6.02
C TYR A 170 -3.23 -12.63 -7.31
N VAL A 171 -3.25 -11.47 -7.96
CA VAL A 171 -2.31 -11.12 -9.03
C VAL A 171 -1.41 -9.99 -8.53
N LEU A 172 -0.09 -10.17 -8.62
CA LEU A 172 0.90 -9.14 -8.31
C LEU A 172 1.56 -8.67 -9.60
N VAL A 173 1.28 -7.42 -9.96
CA VAL A 173 1.89 -6.73 -11.10
C VAL A 173 3.18 -6.07 -10.66
N VAL A 174 4.29 -6.41 -11.30
CA VAL A 174 5.62 -5.90 -10.95
C VAL A 174 6.02 -4.76 -11.89
N PRO A 175 5.93 -3.48 -11.47
CA PRO A 175 6.49 -2.39 -12.24
C PRO A 175 8.02 -2.49 -12.29
N ASN A 176 8.64 -1.94 -13.33
CA ASN A 176 10.09 -1.88 -13.46
C ASN A 176 10.54 -0.55 -14.07
N HIS A 177 11.84 -0.28 -14.02
CA HIS A 177 12.40 0.98 -14.51
C HIS A 177 12.57 1.06 -16.05
N ARG A 178 12.46 -0.05 -16.78
CA ARG A 178 12.71 -0.12 -18.24
C ARG A 178 11.47 0.17 -19.07
N CYS A 179 10.36 -0.49 -18.76
CA CYS A 179 9.11 -0.36 -19.52
C CYS A 179 7.89 -0.75 -18.68
N SER A 180 6.71 -0.28 -19.12
CA SER A 180 5.45 -0.85 -18.65
C SER A 180 5.34 -2.31 -19.05
N ILE A 181 4.85 -3.16 -18.14
CA ILE A 181 4.54 -4.55 -18.47
C ILE A 181 3.43 -4.65 -19.53
N TYR A 182 2.56 -3.65 -19.63
CA TYR A 182 1.42 -3.63 -20.56
C TYR A 182 1.79 -3.20 -21.98
N THR A 183 3.08 -2.95 -22.27
CA THR A 183 3.56 -2.96 -23.66
C THR A 183 3.70 -4.39 -24.20
N ARG A 184 3.60 -5.41 -23.34
CA ARG A 184 3.64 -6.83 -23.71
C ARG A 184 2.24 -7.42 -23.69
N LEU A 185 1.82 -7.98 -24.83
CA LEU A 185 0.45 -8.45 -25.01
C LEU A 185 0.09 -9.63 -24.09
N TRP A 186 1.04 -10.51 -23.76
CA TRP A 186 0.83 -11.57 -22.77
C TRP A 186 0.46 -11.01 -21.38
N CYS A 187 1.08 -9.90 -20.94
CA CYS A 187 0.70 -9.24 -19.69
C CYS A 187 -0.68 -8.54 -19.80
N GLY A 188 -1.04 -8.04 -20.98
CA GLY A 188 -2.40 -7.59 -21.27
C GLY A 188 -3.43 -8.71 -21.16
N TYR A 189 -3.10 -9.90 -21.66
CA TYR A 189 -3.94 -11.10 -21.53
C TYR A 189 -4.06 -11.58 -20.06
N GLU A 190 -2.99 -11.49 -19.28
CA GLU A 190 -3.04 -11.75 -17.83
C GLU A 190 -4.01 -10.79 -17.13
N ALA A 191 -4.00 -9.49 -17.48
CA ALA A 191 -4.96 -8.53 -16.96
C ALA A 191 -6.41 -8.84 -17.37
N PHE A 192 -6.62 -9.30 -18.61
CA PHE A 192 -7.91 -9.79 -19.09
C PHE A 192 -8.42 -10.97 -18.26
N ARG A 193 -7.60 -12.01 -18.07
CA ARG A 193 -7.97 -13.18 -17.26
C ARG A 193 -8.20 -12.80 -15.79
N ALA A 194 -7.41 -11.88 -15.23
CA ALA A 194 -7.61 -11.37 -13.88
C ALA A 194 -8.94 -10.59 -13.76
N HIS A 195 -9.31 -9.84 -14.80
CA HIS A 195 -10.58 -9.14 -14.85
C HIS A 195 -11.75 -10.12 -14.80
N GLU A 196 -11.76 -11.09 -15.72
CA GLU A 196 -12.81 -12.11 -15.91
C GLU A 196 -13.02 -12.96 -14.65
N GLU A 197 -11.93 -13.41 -14.04
CA GLU A 197 -11.97 -14.26 -12.84
C GLU A 197 -12.19 -13.43 -11.55
N GLY A 198 -12.45 -12.13 -11.67
CA GLY A 198 -12.73 -11.25 -10.53
C GLY A 198 -11.56 -11.11 -9.55
N LYS A 199 -10.32 -11.32 -10.02
CA LYS A 199 -9.14 -11.33 -9.14
C LYS A 199 -8.86 -9.96 -8.55
N THR A 200 -8.18 -9.99 -7.41
CA THR A 200 -7.58 -8.80 -6.82
C THR A 200 -6.16 -8.64 -7.37
N VAL A 201 -5.93 -7.53 -8.06
CA VAL A 201 -4.64 -7.18 -8.66
C VAL A 201 -3.96 -6.09 -7.83
N PHE A 202 -2.72 -6.30 -7.42
CA PHE A 202 -1.92 -5.29 -6.70
C PHE A 202 -0.68 -4.90 -7.49
N VAL A 203 -0.20 -3.67 -7.29
CA VAL A 203 1.10 -3.22 -7.78
C VAL A 203 2.18 -3.52 -6.74
N ALA A 204 3.28 -4.14 -7.16
CA ALA A 204 4.42 -4.41 -6.29
C ALA A 204 5.17 -3.12 -5.92
N HIS A 205 5.56 -3.02 -4.65
CA HIS A 205 6.24 -1.88 -4.09
C HIS A 205 7.74 -2.08 -3.96
N ALA A 206 8.51 -1.03 -4.24
CA ALA A 206 9.94 -1.01 -3.95
C ALA A 206 10.19 -0.83 -2.43
N PRO A 207 11.30 -1.38 -1.88
CA PRO A 207 11.65 -1.18 -0.48
C PRO A 207 11.95 0.29 -0.17
N THR A 208 11.10 0.89 0.67
CA THR A 208 11.21 2.29 1.11
C THR A 208 11.75 2.45 2.53
N GLY A 209 12.05 1.36 3.25
CA GLY A 209 12.41 1.38 4.67
C GLY A 209 13.58 2.31 5.02
N LYS A 210 14.63 2.37 4.19
CA LYS A 210 15.74 3.32 4.39
C LYS A 210 15.29 4.78 4.23
N LYS A 211 14.47 5.07 3.23
CA LYS A 211 13.92 6.42 2.99
C LYS A 211 13.01 6.84 4.16
N MET A 212 12.16 5.93 4.64
CA MET A 212 11.29 6.12 5.80
C MET A 212 12.11 6.41 7.08
N MET A 213 13.13 5.61 7.37
CA MET A 213 13.97 5.80 8.55
C MET A 213 14.67 7.17 8.53
N VAL A 214 15.16 7.61 7.37
CA VAL A 214 15.79 8.93 7.23
C VAL A 214 14.80 10.07 7.49
N VAL A 215 13.58 10.00 6.94
CA VAL A 215 12.60 11.09 7.16
C VAL A 215 12.09 11.13 8.59
N VAL A 216 11.91 9.98 9.24
CA VAL A 216 11.56 9.91 10.67
C VAL A 216 12.68 10.51 11.51
N LEU A 217 13.94 10.14 11.26
CA LEU A 217 15.08 10.70 11.98
C LEU A 217 15.11 12.24 11.92
N TRP A 218 14.96 12.83 10.72
CA TRP A 218 15.01 14.29 10.56
C TRP A 218 13.83 15.00 11.22
N THR A 219 12.62 14.43 11.15
CA THR A 219 11.43 15.01 11.77
C THR A 219 11.48 14.91 13.30
N THR A 220 11.94 13.77 13.83
CA THR A 220 12.21 13.62 15.26
C THR A 220 13.27 14.61 15.75
N LEU A 221 14.35 14.83 14.98
CA LEU A 221 15.37 15.84 15.31
C LEU A 221 14.78 17.27 15.35
N ALA A 222 13.86 17.60 14.43
CA ALA A 222 13.14 18.87 14.47
C ALA A 222 12.29 19.00 15.75
N GLY A 223 11.60 17.93 16.15
CA GLY A 223 10.87 17.88 17.42
C GLY A 223 11.77 18.07 18.65
N LEU A 224 12.93 17.41 18.67
CA LEU A 224 13.91 17.55 19.75
C LEU A 224 14.46 18.99 19.83
N LEU A 225 14.76 19.60 18.68
CA LEU A 225 15.22 20.99 18.63
C LEU A 225 14.15 21.95 19.18
N GLY A 226 12.89 21.74 18.84
CA GLY A 226 11.77 22.50 19.39
C GLY A 226 11.66 22.35 20.90
N PHE A 227 11.81 21.13 21.41
CA PHE A 227 11.83 20.86 22.85
C PHE A 227 12.96 21.59 23.58
N LEU A 228 14.20 21.51 23.05
CA LEU A 228 15.34 22.22 23.61
C LEU A 228 15.11 23.74 23.62
N LEU A 229 14.59 24.31 22.54
CA LEU A 229 14.28 25.74 22.50
C LEU A 229 13.21 26.11 23.54
N GLY A 230 12.19 25.27 23.71
CA GLY A 230 11.19 25.44 24.76
C GLY A 230 11.82 25.56 26.16
N ILE A 231 12.85 24.76 26.46
CA ILE A 231 13.57 24.85 27.74
C ILE A 231 14.19 26.24 27.95
N PHE A 232 14.79 26.82 26.90
CA PHE A 232 15.51 28.10 27.00
C PHE A 232 14.59 29.33 26.89
N CYS A 233 13.42 29.22 26.26
CA CYS A 233 12.50 30.34 26.08
C CYS A 233 11.57 30.55 27.29
N PHE A 234 12.08 31.11 28.39
CA PHE A 234 11.38 31.20 29.68
C PHE A 234 9.98 31.86 29.73
N ARG A 235 9.49 32.52 28.67
CA ARG A 235 8.16 33.17 28.64
C ARG A 235 7.51 33.22 27.25
N PHE A 236 6.96 32.11 26.78
CA PHE A 236 6.08 32.12 25.60
C PHE A 236 4.66 32.60 25.95
N HIS A 237 4.39 33.90 25.80
CA HIS A 237 3.03 34.45 25.84
C HIS A 237 2.40 34.26 24.44
N GLY A 238 1.87 33.05 24.18
CA GLY A 238 1.29 32.75 22.85
C GLY A 238 1.08 31.27 22.55
N LEU A 239 0.95 30.40 23.56
CA LEU A 239 0.82 28.94 23.36
C LEU A 239 -0.41 28.56 22.52
N TYR A 240 -1.49 29.34 22.58
CA TYR A 240 -2.68 29.14 21.76
C TYR A 240 -2.41 29.38 20.26
N LEU A 241 -1.50 30.31 19.92
CA LEU A 241 -1.11 30.57 18.54
C LEU A 241 -0.32 29.39 17.98
N LEU A 242 0.53 28.76 18.81
CA LEU A 242 1.24 27.53 18.44
C LEU A 242 0.26 26.38 18.15
N LEU A 243 -0.82 26.23 18.93
CA LEU A 243 -1.84 25.21 18.68
C LEU A 243 -2.58 25.45 17.34
N LEU A 244 -2.91 26.70 17.04
CA LEU A 244 -3.52 27.07 15.76
C LEU A 244 -2.56 26.79 14.60
N MET A 245 -1.29 27.21 14.73
CA MET A 245 -0.26 26.94 13.72
C MET A 245 -0.02 25.44 13.52
N LEU A 246 -0.10 24.64 14.59
CA LEU A 246 0.00 23.19 14.52
C LEU A 246 -1.14 22.59 13.69
N THR A 247 -2.37 23.06 13.94
CA THR A 247 -3.57 22.65 13.21
C THR A 247 -3.43 22.98 11.73
N VAL A 248 -3.01 24.21 11.44
CA VAL A 248 -2.77 24.67 10.06
C VAL A 248 -1.67 23.83 9.41
N ALA A 249 -0.55 23.58 10.09
CA ALA A 249 0.54 22.78 9.56
C ALA A 249 0.11 21.34 9.24
N ALA A 250 -0.62 20.69 10.15
CA ALA A 250 -1.13 19.33 9.96
C ALA A 250 -2.10 19.24 8.77
N VAL A 251 -3.08 20.14 8.70
CA VAL A 251 -4.12 20.15 7.67
C VAL A 251 -3.51 20.54 6.32
N SER A 252 -2.71 21.61 6.27
CA SER A 252 -2.01 22.02 5.06
C SER A 252 -1.03 20.95 4.55
N SER A 253 -0.37 20.20 5.44
CA SER A 253 0.52 19.10 5.02
C SER A 253 -0.21 17.97 4.31
N VAL A 254 -1.48 17.71 4.66
CA VAL A 254 -2.30 16.71 3.96
C VAL A 254 -2.91 17.27 2.68
N CYS A 255 -3.24 18.56 2.63
CA CYS A 255 -3.84 19.20 1.45
C CYS A 255 -2.83 19.58 0.35
N ILE A 256 -1.55 19.78 0.68
CA ILE A 256 -0.54 20.22 -0.28
C ILE A 256 0.03 19.03 -1.06
N GLU A 257 0.07 19.12 -2.39
CA GLU A 257 0.71 18.08 -3.23
C GLU A 257 2.23 18.21 -3.34
N ASN A 258 2.74 19.44 -3.15
CA ASN A 258 4.16 19.76 -3.22
C ASN A 258 4.93 19.06 -2.09
N GLN A 259 5.80 18.11 -2.47
CA GLN A 259 6.53 17.27 -1.53
C GLN A 259 7.46 18.06 -0.61
N THR A 260 8.08 19.13 -1.12
CA THR A 260 8.94 20.02 -0.33
C THR A 260 8.13 20.82 0.68
N GLY A 261 6.98 21.35 0.27
CA GLY A 261 6.06 22.07 1.15
C GLY A 261 5.56 21.19 2.30
N ARG A 262 5.10 19.97 1.99
CA ARG A 262 4.69 18.98 3.01
C ARG A 262 5.79 18.71 4.02
N ARG A 263 7.02 18.46 3.54
CA ARG A 263 8.19 18.20 4.39
C ARG A 263 8.48 19.35 5.35
N ILE A 264 8.47 20.58 4.84
CA ILE A 264 8.72 21.78 5.66
C ILE A 264 7.61 21.92 6.71
N LEU A 265 6.34 21.77 6.34
CA LEU A 265 5.23 21.84 7.28
C LEU A 265 5.31 20.76 8.36
N ASN A 266 5.72 19.54 8.00
CA ASN A 266 5.88 18.46 8.97
C ASN A 266 7.00 18.75 9.97
N TRP A 267 8.12 19.30 9.52
CA TRP A 267 9.21 19.72 10.41
C TRP A 267 8.81 20.87 11.33
N ILE A 268 8.11 21.88 10.80
CA ILE A 268 7.56 22.98 11.60
C ILE A 268 6.58 22.44 12.65
N GLY A 269 5.67 21.54 12.26
CA GLY A 269 4.72 20.92 13.16
C GLY A 269 5.40 20.12 14.27
N ALA A 270 6.37 19.26 13.93
CA ALA A 270 7.13 18.50 14.90
C ALA A 270 7.90 19.42 15.88
N PHE A 271 8.56 20.45 15.37
CA PHE A 271 9.24 21.47 16.17
C PHE A 271 8.28 22.17 17.14
N MET A 272 7.09 22.58 16.67
CA MET A 272 6.07 23.21 17.53
C MET A 272 5.56 22.25 18.60
N CYS A 273 5.32 20.97 18.28
CA CYS A 273 4.99 19.94 19.28
C CYS A 273 6.07 19.83 20.37
N GLY A 274 7.34 19.80 19.98
CA GLY A 274 8.46 19.77 20.91
C GLY A 274 8.48 20.97 21.86
N ALA A 275 8.33 22.19 21.32
CA ALA A 275 8.30 23.41 22.12
C ALA A 275 7.10 23.45 23.09
N LEU A 276 5.94 22.99 22.64
CA LEU A 276 4.73 22.89 23.47
C LEU A 276 4.90 21.89 24.62
N LEU A 277 5.59 20.77 24.41
CA LEU A 277 5.78 19.73 25.43
C LEU A 277 6.39 20.26 26.73
N TYR A 278 7.25 21.27 26.65
CA TYR A 278 7.86 21.90 27.83
C TYR A 278 6.96 22.97 28.47
N HIS A 279 6.37 23.87 27.67
CA HIS A 279 5.66 25.04 28.19
C HIS A 279 4.21 24.79 28.59
N TRP A 280 3.61 23.73 28.05
CA TRP A 280 2.19 23.49 28.21
C TRP A 280 1.88 22.96 29.61
N LYS A 281 1.68 23.89 30.55
CA LYS A 281 1.14 23.64 31.88
C LYS A 281 -0.37 23.42 31.77
N VAL A 282 -0.90 22.48 32.54
CA VAL A 282 -2.29 21.95 32.49
C VAL A 282 -3.33 23.01 32.14
N VAL A 283 -4.10 22.73 31.09
CA VAL A 283 -5.07 23.62 30.38
C VAL A 283 -6.36 23.82 31.13
N ILE A 284 -6.64 22.93 32.09
CA ILE A 284 -7.84 22.99 32.92
C ILE A 284 -7.38 22.79 34.35
N PRO A 285 -7.32 23.85 35.17
CA PRO A 285 -7.11 23.72 36.60
C PRO A 285 -8.34 23.03 37.19
N PHE A 286 -8.41 21.71 37.11
CA PHE A 286 -9.38 20.96 37.88
C PHE A 286 -8.97 21.10 39.35
N SER A 287 -9.85 21.70 40.16
CA SER A 287 -9.70 21.91 41.60
C SER A 287 -9.67 20.62 42.43
N ASP A 288 -9.47 19.46 41.79
CA ASP A 288 -9.52 18.15 42.43
C ASP A 288 -8.18 17.87 43.13
N THR A 289 -8.20 17.73 44.46
CA THR A 289 -7.06 17.24 45.24
C THR A 289 -6.93 15.72 45.13
N GLY A 290 -5.73 15.17 44.86
CA GLY A 290 -5.47 13.70 44.93
C GLY A 290 -4.68 13.10 43.76
N LEU A 291 -4.94 11.84 43.42
CA LEU A 291 -4.30 11.07 42.32
C LEU A 291 -4.73 11.55 40.91
N LEU A 292 -5.88 12.22 40.82
CA LEU A 292 -6.56 12.58 39.58
C LEU A 292 -5.84 13.64 38.71
N PRO A 293 -5.20 14.67 39.28
CA PRO A 293 -4.37 15.63 38.53
C PRO A 293 -3.15 14.98 37.88
N MET A 294 -2.53 14.00 38.56
CA MET A 294 -1.38 13.27 38.02
C MET A 294 -1.76 12.51 36.74
N LEU A 295 -2.89 11.80 36.75
CA LEU A 295 -3.39 11.09 35.57
C LEU A 295 -3.69 12.05 34.41
N THR A 296 -4.21 13.24 34.71
CA THR A 296 -4.53 14.27 33.71
C THR A 296 -3.25 14.87 33.11
N ASP A 297 -2.26 15.22 33.94
CA ASP A 297 -0.96 15.74 33.47
C ASP A 297 -0.21 14.71 32.62
N VAL A 298 -0.16 13.45 33.06
CA VAL A 298 0.46 12.36 32.29
C VAL A 298 -0.24 12.17 30.95
N GLY A 299 -1.58 12.10 30.93
CA GLY A 299 -2.35 11.96 29.69
C GLY A 299 -2.11 13.12 28.71
N GLN A 300 -2.02 14.35 29.22
CA GLN A 300 -1.76 15.54 28.41
C GLN A 300 -0.33 15.55 27.84
N ARG A 301 0.68 15.14 28.62
CA ARG A 301 2.06 15.00 28.12
C ARG A 301 2.18 13.92 27.08
N LEU A 302 1.52 12.77 27.28
CA LEU A 302 1.46 11.70 26.29
C LEU A 302 0.82 12.18 24.98
N LEU A 303 -0.26 12.98 25.07
CA LEU A 303 -0.91 13.57 23.91
C LEU A 303 0.05 14.50 23.14
N LEU A 304 0.76 15.39 23.83
CA LEU A 304 1.73 16.28 23.19
C LEU A 304 2.91 15.51 22.58
N ALA A 305 3.43 14.50 23.28
CA ALA A 305 4.49 13.64 22.76
C ALA A 305 4.03 12.89 21.49
N SER A 306 2.76 12.46 21.45
CA SER A 306 2.18 11.84 20.26
C SER A 306 2.08 12.78 19.05
N GLY A 307 2.13 14.10 19.27
CA GLY A 307 2.19 15.09 18.20
C GLY A 307 3.45 14.98 17.36
N VAL A 308 4.62 14.73 17.97
CA VAL A 308 5.87 14.49 17.21
C VAL A 308 5.74 13.22 16.37
N LEU A 309 5.26 12.14 16.99
CA LEU A 309 5.00 10.87 16.29
C LEU A 309 4.01 11.04 15.13
N PHE A 310 2.98 11.87 15.30
CA PHE A 310 2.02 12.17 14.24
C PHE A 310 2.70 12.82 13.02
N PHE A 311 3.61 13.78 13.22
CA PHE A 311 4.37 14.38 12.12
C PHE A 311 5.40 13.42 11.50
N ASP A 312 5.97 12.50 12.30
CA ASP A 312 6.78 11.40 11.77
C ASP A 312 5.94 10.51 10.82
N LEU A 313 4.72 10.16 11.23
CA LEU A 313 3.79 9.38 10.40
C LEU A 313 3.34 10.14 9.15
N LEU A 314 3.14 11.47 9.22
CA LEU A 314 2.84 12.28 8.04
C LEU A 314 3.99 12.28 7.02
N GLU A 315 5.25 12.24 7.47
CA GLU A 315 6.40 12.06 6.58
C GLU A 315 6.46 10.65 6.00
N VAL A 316 6.09 9.62 6.77
CA VAL A 316 5.96 8.25 6.27
C VAL A 316 4.90 8.20 5.15
N ASP A 317 3.71 8.74 5.39
CA ASP A 317 2.63 8.84 4.39
C ASP A 317 3.09 9.59 3.13
N ARG A 318 3.91 10.64 3.29
CA ARG A 318 4.49 11.39 2.17
C ARG A 318 5.44 10.51 1.33
N VAL A 319 6.37 9.80 1.97
CA VAL A 319 7.32 8.90 1.27
C VAL A 319 6.60 7.74 0.58
N ILE A 320 5.59 7.16 1.23
CA ILE A 320 4.73 6.12 0.64
C ILE A 320 4.05 6.67 -0.63
N GLY A 321 3.40 7.83 -0.50
CA GLY A 321 2.72 8.49 -1.62
C GLY A 321 3.64 8.82 -2.79
N GLN A 322 4.89 9.21 -2.52
CA GLN A 322 5.89 9.44 -3.56
C GLN A 322 6.27 8.14 -4.28
N SER A 323 6.59 7.07 -3.53
CA SER A 323 6.99 5.79 -4.12
C SER A 323 5.90 5.19 -5.01
N GLN A 324 4.64 5.40 -4.64
CA GLN A 324 3.49 4.97 -5.42
C GLN A 324 3.35 5.72 -6.74
N ARG A 325 3.55 7.05 -6.75
CA ARG A 325 3.58 7.84 -8.00
C ARG A 325 4.70 7.38 -8.92
N GLU A 326 5.86 7.04 -8.36
CA GLU A 326 6.98 6.49 -9.12
C GLU A 326 6.60 5.13 -9.76
N GLN A 327 5.91 4.24 -9.04
CA GLN A 327 5.45 2.96 -9.56
C GLN A 327 4.35 3.11 -10.61
N ALA A 328 3.39 4.00 -10.41
CA ALA A 328 2.37 4.32 -11.42
C ALA A 328 3.02 4.84 -12.71
N LYS A 329 4.03 5.72 -12.57
CA LYS A 329 4.81 6.22 -13.72
C LYS A 329 5.56 5.10 -14.44
N GLN A 330 6.14 4.15 -13.70
CA GLN A 330 6.78 2.96 -14.27
C GLN A 330 5.76 2.12 -15.06
N LEU A 331 4.58 1.86 -14.51
CA LEU A 331 3.52 1.11 -15.20
C LEU A 331 2.89 1.86 -16.37
N SER A 332 2.92 3.19 -16.40
CA SER A 332 2.40 3.95 -17.54
C SER A 332 3.45 4.18 -18.62
N HIS A 333 4.73 3.91 -18.36
CA HIS A 333 5.81 4.24 -19.29
C HIS A 333 5.74 3.38 -20.56
N GLY A 334 5.39 4.03 -21.68
CA GLY A 334 5.22 3.38 -22.99
C GLY A 334 3.86 2.70 -23.20
N PHE A 335 3.00 2.63 -22.18
CA PHE A 335 1.64 2.15 -22.34
C PHE A 335 0.78 3.24 -23.01
N GLN A 336 0.19 2.94 -24.16
CA GLN A 336 -0.55 3.91 -24.98
C GLN A 336 -2.04 4.00 -24.60
N GLY A 337 -2.41 3.52 -23.41
CA GLY A 337 -3.79 3.54 -22.92
C GLY A 337 -4.64 2.34 -23.35
N SER A 338 -4.16 1.52 -24.29
CA SER A 338 -4.83 0.29 -24.71
C SER A 338 -3.86 -0.87 -24.94
N ILE A 339 -4.29 -2.09 -24.63
CA ILE A 339 -3.58 -3.34 -24.93
C ILE A 339 -3.53 -3.64 -26.44
N GLU A 340 -4.32 -2.97 -27.28
CA GLU A 340 -4.25 -3.13 -28.74
C GLU A 340 -2.89 -2.73 -29.31
N TYR A 341 -2.19 -1.82 -28.62
CA TYR A 341 -0.85 -1.39 -28.97
C TYR A 341 0.27 -2.24 -28.35
N ALA A 342 -0.10 -3.24 -27.54
CA ALA A 342 0.87 -4.14 -26.92
C ALA A 342 1.40 -5.14 -27.96
N THR A 343 2.68 -5.52 -27.82
CA THR A 343 3.37 -6.39 -28.77
C THR A 343 3.63 -7.77 -28.20
N CYS A 344 3.78 -8.75 -29.09
CA CYS A 344 4.27 -10.09 -28.79
C CYS A 344 5.46 -10.41 -29.70
N SER A 345 6.35 -11.29 -29.24
CA SER A 345 7.46 -11.78 -30.06
C SER A 345 6.98 -12.63 -31.24
N GLU A 346 5.88 -13.37 -31.04
CA GLU A 346 5.29 -14.23 -32.06
C GLU A 346 3.98 -13.62 -32.58
N ALA A 347 3.89 -13.35 -33.89
CA ALA A 347 2.70 -12.75 -34.49
C ALA A 347 1.45 -13.65 -34.37
N ALA A 348 1.65 -14.97 -34.36
CA ALA A 348 0.57 -15.92 -34.18
C ALA A 348 -0.04 -15.83 -32.77
N ASP A 349 0.77 -15.58 -31.74
CA ASP A 349 0.28 -15.36 -30.37
C ASP A 349 -0.58 -14.10 -30.31
N THR A 350 -0.14 -13.02 -30.98
CA THR A 350 -0.91 -11.77 -31.08
C THR A 350 -2.31 -12.01 -31.61
N ALA A 351 -2.43 -12.74 -32.73
CA ALA A 351 -3.72 -13.05 -33.32
C ALA A 351 -4.61 -13.87 -32.38
N ARG A 352 -4.06 -14.91 -31.73
CA ARG A 352 -4.83 -15.80 -30.83
C ARG A 352 -5.29 -15.07 -29.57
N ILE A 353 -4.42 -14.26 -28.97
CA ILE A 353 -4.73 -13.48 -27.77
C ILE A 353 -5.83 -12.45 -28.06
N LEU A 354 -5.65 -11.64 -29.11
CA LEU A 354 -6.63 -10.62 -29.46
C LEU A 354 -7.97 -11.23 -29.88
N GLN A 355 -7.96 -12.38 -30.56
CA GLN A 355 -9.16 -13.12 -30.88
C GLN A 355 -9.92 -13.59 -29.62
N GLU A 356 -9.22 -14.08 -28.59
CA GLU A 356 -9.86 -14.56 -27.36
C GLU A 356 -10.40 -13.43 -26.48
N ILE A 357 -9.69 -12.29 -26.46
CA ILE A 357 -10.16 -11.07 -25.78
C ILE A 357 -11.42 -10.55 -26.48
N GLY A 358 -11.39 -10.47 -27.82
CA GLY A 358 -12.52 -10.06 -28.65
C GLY A 358 -13.00 -8.64 -28.32
N GLU A 359 -14.32 -8.46 -28.18
CA GLU A 359 -14.94 -7.15 -27.91
C GLU A 359 -14.66 -6.62 -26.48
N ARG A 360 -14.05 -7.43 -25.62
CA ARG A 360 -13.79 -7.08 -24.21
C ARG A 360 -12.51 -6.28 -23.99
N THR A 361 -11.79 -5.91 -25.05
CA THR A 361 -10.57 -5.08 -24.94
C THR A 361 -10.77 -3.85 -24.07
N SER A 362 -11.91 -3.15 -24.23
CA SER A 362 -12.25 -1.97 -23.43
C SER A 362 -12.38 -2.26 -21.93
N ASP A 363 -12.88 -3.43 -21.53
CA ASP A 363 -12.98 -3.85 -20.13
C ASP A 363 -11.60 -4.16 -19.52
N VAL A 364 -10.68 -4.65 -20.34
CA VAL A 364 -9.29 -4.91 -19.95
C VAL A 364 -8.55 -3.59 -19.75
N ASP A 365 -8.63 -2.70 -20.74
CA ASP A 365 -8.05 -1.36 -20.67
C ASP A 365 -8.59 -0.59 -19.48
N TYR A 366 -9.87 -0.73 -19.20
CA TYR A 366 -10.52 -0.16 -18.03
C TYR A 366 -9.95 -0.73 -16.71
N ALA A 367 -9.74 -2.06 -16.62
CA ALA A 367 -9.14 -2.67 -15.44
C ALA A 367 -7.69 -2.24 -15.22
N ILE A 368 -6.92 -2.08 -16.30
CA ILE A 368 -5.55 -1.57 -16.27
C ILE A 368 -5.56 -0.09 -15.84
N HIS A 369 -6.49 0.71 -16.36
CA HIS A 369 -6.67 2.10 -15.94
C HIS A 369 -6.95 2.19 -14.43
N VAL A 370 -7.86 1.36 -13.91
CA VAL A 370 -8.15 1.27 -12.47
C VAL A 370 -6.89 0.91 -11.67
N LEU A 371 -6.10 -0.07 -12.14
CA LEU A 371 -4.83 -0.45 -11.51
C LEU A 371 -3.83 0.72 -11.48
N LEU A 372 -3.67 1.43 -12.60
CA LEU A 372 -2.76 2.57 -12.74
C LEU A 372 -3.17 3.74 -11.83
N ALA A 373 -4.47 4.06 -11.81
CA ALA A 373 -5.02 5.17 -11.04
C ALA A 373 -4.98 4.87 -9.53
N ALA A 374 -5.52 3.72 -9.10
CA ALA A 374 -5.66 3.38 -7.69
C ALA A 374 -4.41 2.73 -7.07
N GLY A 375 -3.50 2.16 -7.86
CA GLY A 375 -2.41 1.31 -7.39
C GLY A 375 -2.84 -0.13 -7.05
N MET A 376 -4.10 -0.48 -7.33
CA MET A 376 -4.67 -1.82 -7.24
C MET A 376 -5.97 -1.89 -8.06
N SER A 377 -6.39 -3.09 -8.46
CA SER A 377 -7.67 -3.32 -9.14
C SER A 377 -8.44 -4.44 -8.46
N THR A 378 -9.55 -4.10 -7.81
CA THR A 378 -10.52 -5.05 -7.23
C THR A 378 -11.85 -4.95 -7.95
N PRO A 379 -12.72 -5.96 -7.88
CA PRO A 379 -14.09 -5.83 -8.37
C PRO A 379 -14.83 -4.61 -7.79
N THR A 380 -14.62 -4.30 -6.50
CA THR A 380 -15.22 -3.13 -5.85
C THR A 380 -14.71 -1.82 -6.43
N LEU A 381 -13.38 -1.64 -6.57
CA LEU A 381 -12.81 -0.42 -7.14
C LEU A 381 -13.19 -0.21 -8.61
N ARG A 382 -13.29 -1.29 -9.40
CA ARG A 382 -13.81 -1.23 -10.78
C ARG A 382 -15.24 -0.71 -10.81
N ILE A 383 -16.12 -1.16 -9.91
CA ILE A 383 -17.50 -0.65 -9.80
C ILE A 383 -17.52 0.82 -9.37
N VAL A 384 -16.71 1.20 -8.37
CA VAL A 384 -16.62 2.58 -7.86
C VAL A 384 -16.14 3.54 -8.94
N ALA A 385 -15.11 3.16 -9.69
CA ALA A 385 -14.61 3.95 -10.81
C ALA A 385 -15.66 4.05 -11.94
N ARG A 386 -16.46 2.99 -12.21
CA ARG A 386 -17.53 3.03 -13.24
C ARG A 386 -18.66 3.98 -12.85
N ALA A 387 -18.82 4.22 -11.54
CA ALA A 387 -19.73 5.24 -11.02
C ALA A 387 -19.17 6.68 -11.14
N GLY A 388 -18.02 6.88 -11.80
CA GLY A 388 -17.42 8.19 -12.03
C GLY A 388 -16.66 8.77 -10.83
N VAL A 389 -16.39 7.95 -9.81
CA VAL A 389 -15.60 8.37 -8.64
C VAL A 389 -14.11 8.36 -8.98
N ASP A 390 -13.40 9.42 -8.62
CA ASP A 390 -11.94 9.48 -8.70
C ASP A 390 -11.32 8.49 -7.71
N ILE A 391 -10.72 7.44 -8.26
CA ILE A 391 -10.02 6.39 -7.52
C ILE A 391 -8.51 6.63 -7.46
N SER A 392 -8.02 7.82 -7.82
CA SER A 392 -6.60 8.15 -7.82
C SER A 392 -5.97 7.93 -6.44
N GLY A 393 -5.15 6.89 -6.36
CA GLY A 393 -4.53 6.43 -5.13
C GLY A 393 -5.48 5.89 -4.07
N ALA A 394 -6.62 5.32 -4.46
CA ALA A 394 -7.55 4.65 -3.57
C ALA A 394 -6.92 3.42 -2.86
N GLY A 395 -5.97 2.73 -3.51
CA GLY A 395 -5.25 1.60 -2.93
C GLY A 395 -4.19 1.97 -1.89
N TYR A 396 -4.05 3.25 -1.57
CA TYR A 396 -3.01 3.75 -0.68
C TYR A 396 -3.56 4.05 0.70
N THR A 397 -2.82 3.64 1.73
CA THR A 397 -3.16 3.91 3.12
C THR A 397 -2.56 5.24 3.56
N GLU A 398 -3.38 6.09 4.18
CA GLU A 398 -2.96 7.28 4.92
C GLU A 398 -3.12 6.94 6.40
N ILE A 399 -2.01 6.74 7.11
CA ILE A 399 -2.03 6.14 8.46
C ILE A 399 -1.89 7.16 9.59
N ALA A 400 -1.37 8.37 9.33
CA ALA A 400 -1.03 9.31 10.38
C ALA A 400 -2.23 9.70 11.27
N PHE A 401 -3.33 10.12 10.66
CA PHE A 401 -4.55 10.50 11.39
C PHE A 401 -5.25 9.30 12.05
N PRO A 402 -5.46 8.15 11.37
CA PRO A 402 -6.01 6.96 12.01
C PRO A 402 -5.16 6.46 13.19
N CYS A 403 -3.84 6.47 13.08
CA CYS A 403 -2.95 6.08 14.19
C CYS A 403 -3.07 7.04 15.38
N LEU A 404 -3.15 8.35 15.14
CA LEU A 404 -3.34 9.35 16.20
C LEU A 404 -4.69 9.14 16.93
N ASP A 405 -5.75 8.85 16.17
CA ASP A 405 -7.08 8.66 16.72
C ASP A 405 -7.26 7.32 17.44
N LEU A 406 -6.83 6.21 16.83
CA LEU A 406 -7.00 4.88 17.39
C LEU A 406 -6.00 4.54 18.50
N GLY A 407 -4.89 5.29 18.61
CA GLY A 407 -3.89 5.11 19.66
C GLY A 407 -3.99 6.17 20.76
N PRO A 408 -3.25 7.30 20.64
CA PRO A 408 -3.21 8.35 21.67
C PRO A 408 -4.59 8.88 22.12
N PHE A 409 -5.50 9.17 21.19
CA PHE A 409 -6.84 9.67 21.57
C PHE A 409 -7.70 8.59 22.24
N LEU A 410 -7.58 7.32 21.84
CA LEU A 410 -8.24 6.23 22.55
C LEU A 410 -7.76 6.11 24.00
N ILE A 411 -6.44 6.20 24.24
CA ILE A 411 -5.88 6.18 25.60
C ILE A 411 -6.38 7.38 26.40
N HIS A 412 -6.40 8.57 25.79
CA HIS A 412 -6.92 9.78 26.43
C HIS A 412 -8.38 9.63 26.86
N ASP A 413 -9.24 9.14 25.96
CA ASP A 413 -10.66 8.95 26.24
C ASP A 413 -10.91 7.86 27.30
N LEU A 414 -10.06 6.82 27.36
CA LEU A 414 -10.10 5.83 28.44
C LEU A 414 -9.77 6.46 29.80
N VAL A 415 -8.76 7.33 29.87
CA VAL A 415 -8.40 8.04 31.10
C VAL A 415 -9.55 8.97 31.55
N LEU A 416 -10.16 9.69 30.61
CA LEU A 416 -11.33 10.53 30.89
C LEU A 416 -12.53 9.71 31.36
N LEU A 417 -12.81 8.58 30.70
CA LEU A 417 -13.88 7.66 31.06
C LEU A 417 -13.72 7.14 32.49
N VAL A 418 -12.53 6.63 32.83
CA VAL A 418 -12.23 6.13 34.19
C VAL A 418 -12.40 7.26 35.22
N LYS A 419 -11.88 8.45 34.93
CA LYS A 419 -12.03 9.63 35.79
C LYS A 419 -13.50 9.98 36.03
N ASP A 420 -14.30 10.10 34.98
CA ASP A 420 -15.70 10.51 35.08
C ASP A 420 -16.59 9.46 35.76
N VAL A 421 -16.28 8.17 35.58
CA VAL A 421 -16.92 7.06 36.31
C VAL A 421 -16.59 7.13 37.80
N LEU A 422 -15.31 7.31 38.16
CA LEU A 422 -14.88 7.42 39.56
C LEU A 422 -15.51 8.64 40.26
N LEU A 423 -15.65 9.76 39.54
CA LEU A 423 -16.29 10.98 40.04
C LEU A 423 -17.83 10.94 39.96
N ARG A 424 -18.44 9.85 39.48
CA ARG A 424 -19.90 9.70 39.29
C ARG A 424 -20.52 10.83 38.46
N ARG A 425 -19.80 11.35 37.47
CA ARG A 425 -20.28 12.42 36.57
C ARG A 425 -21.05 11.80 35.40
N TYR A 426 -22.31 11.44 35.66
CA TYR A 426 -23.12 10.63 34.73
C TYR A 426 -23.23 11.17 33.31
N HIS A 427 -23.28 12.49 33.14
CA HIS A 427 -23.44 13.14 31.85
C HIS A 427 -22.16 13.15 30.99
N ARG A 428 -20.97 12.93 31.57
CA ARG A 428 -19.68 13.01 30.85
C ARG A 428 -19.17 11.66 30.38
N TRP A 429 -19.40 10.59 31.15
CA TRP A 429 -18.85 9.29 30.79
C TRP A 429 -19.55 8.63 29.60
N ILE A 430 -20.82 8.96 29.31
CA ILE A 430 -21.57 8.36 28.19
C ILE A 430 -20.91 8.67 26.83
N PRO A 431 -20.65 9.95 26.45
CA PRO A 431 -19.92 10.25 25.21
C PRO A 431 -18.57 9.55 25.12
N CYS A 432 -17.77 9.56 26.20
CA CYS A 432 -16.46 8.91 26.23
C CYS A 432 -16.56 7.39 26.00
N LEU A 433 -17.52 6.72 26.65
CA LEU A 433 -17.74 5.28 26.46
C LEU A 433 -18.10 4.96 25.00
N VAL A 434 -19.01 5.74 24.40
CA VAL A 434 -19.40 5.54 23.00
C VAL A 434 -18.22 5.76 22.05
N CYS A 435 -17.41 6.79 22.27
CA CYS A 435 -16.18 7.04 21.50
C CYS A 435 -15.20 5.86 21.60
N VAL A 436 -14.96 5.34 22.81
CA VAL A 436 -14.09 4.17 23.04
C VAL A 436 -14.62 2.95 22.29
N CYS A 437 -15.91 2.63 22.45
CA CYS A 437 -16.53 1.50 21.76
C CYS A 437 -16.46 1.65 20.23
N ALA A 438 -16.72 2.84 19.70
CA ALA A 438 -16.66 3.10 18.26
C ALA A 438 -15.25 2.91 17.69
N ARG A 439 -14.20 3.36 18.39
CA ARG A 439 -12.80 3.14 17.96
C ARG A 439 -12.39 1.67 18.00
N LEU A 440 -12.77 0.94 19.05
CA LEU A 440 -12.55 -0.51 19.12
C LEU A 440 -13.27 -1.24 17.97
N TRP A 441 -14.46 -0.78 17.60
CA TRP A 441 -15.18 -1.32 16.45
C TRP A 441 -14.50 -0.99 15.13
N LEU A 442 -13.98 0.24 14.94
CA LEU A 442 -13.19 0.61 13.76
C LEU A 442 -11.93 -0.26 13.62
N LEU A 443 -11.23 -0.53 14.72
CA LEU A 443 -10.10 -1.47 14.75
C LEU A 443 -10.53 -2.89 14.31
N PHE A 444 -11.67 -3.36 14.81
CA PHE A 444 -12.24 -4.65 14.40
C PHE A 444 -12.56 -4.68 12.89
N CYS A 445 -13.18 -3.62 12.36
CA CYS A 445 -13.43 -3.48 10.93
C CYS A 445 -12.13 -3.48 10.12
N LEU A 446 -11.12 -2.71 10.52
CA LEU A 446 -9.81 -2.69 9.86
C LEU A 446 -9.15 -4.07 9.84
N TRP A 447 -9.28 -4.85 10.90
CA TRP A 447 -8.72 -6.20 10.98
C TRP A 447 -9.40 -7.18 10.02
N HIS A 448 -10.73 -7.12 9.90
CA HIS A 448 -11.51 -8.09 9.12
C HIS A 448 -11.76 -7.69 7.66
N SER A 449 -11.62 -6.41 7.32
CA SER A 449 -11.88 -5.92 5.98
C SER A 449 -10.84 -6.40 4.97
N ALA A 450 -11.25 -6.53 3.70
CA ALA A 450 -10.33 -6.72 2.58
C ALA A 450 -9.40 -5.51 2.41
N LYS A 451 -8.28 -5.66 1.68
CA LYS A 451 -7.24 -4.62 1.57
C LYS A 451 -7.76 -3.28 1.03
N ASP A 452 -8.60 -3.31 -0.01
CA ASP A 452 -9.22 -2.09 -0.57
C ASP A 452 -10.16 -1.41 0.42
N GLU A 453 -10.99 -2.19 1.12
CA GLU A 453 -11.87 -1.67 2.18
C GLU A 453 -11.07 -1.10 3.36
N ARG A 454 -9.92 -1.69 3.72
CA ARG A 454 -9.01 -1.09 4.73
C ARG A 454 -8.48 0.26 4.27
N CYS A 455 -8.03 0.37 3.02
CA CYS A 455 -7.56 1.64 2.47
C CYS A 455 -8.67 2.70 2.47
N PHE A 456 -9.90 2.30 2.12
CA PHE A 456 -11.07 3.16 2.22
C PHE A 456 -11.33 3.65 3.65
N ILE A 457 -11.39 2.74 4.64
CA ILE A 457 -11.63 3.10 6.04
C ILE A 457 -10.55 4.07 6.53
N LEU A 458 -9.28 3.80 6.27
CA LEU A 458 -8.17 4.67 6.69
C LEU A 458 -8.24 6.06 6.07
N LYS A 459 -8.61 6.17 4.78
CA LYS A 459 -8.81 7.48 4.11
C LYS A 459 -10.02 8.23 4.64
N MET A 460 -11.14 7.53 4.84
CA MET A 460 -12.35 8.10 5.43
C MET A 460 -12.05 8.65 6.82
N MET A 461 -11.38 7.85 7.66
CA MET A 461 -10.93 8.28 8.99
C MET A 461 -10.02 9.51 8.88
N SER A 462 -9.00 9.47 8.02
CA SER A 462 -8.05 10.58 7.86
C SER A 462 -8.75 11.91 7.58
N LYS A 463 -9.75 11.93 6.70
CA LYS A 463 -10.49 13.14 6.34
C LYS A 463 -11.46 13.57 7.43
N MET A 464 -12.23 12.64 8.00
CA MET A 464 -13.18 12.95 9.06
C MET A 464 -12.48 13.47 10.32
N ILE A 465 -11.34 12.86 10.68
CA ILE A 465 -10.51 13.32 11.80
C ILE A 465 -9.89 14.67 11.47
N ALA A 466 -9.32 14.87 10.27
CA ALA A 466 -8.77 16.17 9.88
C ALA A 466 -9.83 17.29 9.96
N THR A 467 -11.05 17.05 9.45
CA THR A 467 -12.19 17.97 9.57
C THR A 467 -12.54 18.23 11.02
N LEU A 468 -12.61 17.19 11.86
CA LEU A 468 -12.87 17.33 13.29
C LEU A 468 -11.80 18.19 13.99
N GLN A 469 -10.52 18.02 13.66
CA GLN A 469 -9.43 18.82 14.23
C GLN A 469 -9.50 20.29 13.83
N VAL A 470 -9.85 20.59 12.57
CA VAL A 470 -10.08 21.97 12.09
C VAL A 470 -11.20 22.65 12.87
N LEU A 471 -12.22 21.91 13.28
CA LEU A 471 -13.34 22.46 14.05
C LEU A 471 -13.02 22.57 15.54
N VAL A 472 -12.45 21.52 16.15
CA VAL A 472 -12.26 21.44 17.60
C VAL A 472 -11.08 22.28 18.09
N LEU A 473 -9.93 22.26 17.42
CA LEU A 473 -8.72 22.91 17.93
C LEU A 473 -8.84 24.44 18.02
N PRO A 474 -9.43 25.16 17.05
CA PRO A 474 -9.69 26.59 17.20
C PRO A 474 -10.67 26.91 18.33
N THR A 475 -11.70 26.08 18.53
CA THR A 475 -12.64 26.24 19.66
C THR A 475 -11.91 26.09 20.98
N VAL A 476 -11.05 25.06 21.12
CA VAL A 476 -10.22 24.87 22.33
C VAL A 476 -9.29 26.08 22.54
N ALA A 477 -8.63 26.56 21.49
CA ALA A 477 -7.77 27.74 21.57
C ALA A 477 -8.53 28.99 22.01
N LEU A 478 -9.75 29.20 21.50
CA LEU A 478 -10.61 30.33 21.88
C LEU A 478 -11.10 30.26 23.33
N MET A 479 -11.46 29.06 23.80
CA MET A 479 -11.81 28.85 25.21
C MET A 479 -10.64 29.20 26.13
N GLN A 480 -9.44 28.79 25.75
CA GLN A 480 -8.22 29.10 26.51
C GLN A 480 -7.92 30.60 26.52
N LEU A 481 -8.08 31.27 25.38
CA LEU A 481 -7.91 32.72 25.25
C LEU A 481 -8.88 33.52 26.11
N THR A 482 -10.13 33.08 26.19
CA THR A 482 -11.19 33.78 26.92
C THR A 482 -11.21 33.44 28.42
N ALA A 483 -10.41 32.46 28.85
CA ALA A 483 -10.51 31.84 30.18
C ALA A 483 -11.96 31.43 30.53
N ALA A 484 -12.79 31.17 29.51
CA ALA A 484 -14.19 30.87 29.69
C ALA A 484 -14.37 29.39 30.06
N GLU A 485 -14.53 29.12 31.34
CA GLU A 485 -14.96 27.80 31.82
C GLU A 485 -16.45 27.63 31.53
N THR A 486 -16.76 27.03 30.39
CA THR A 486 -18.15 26.67 30.06
C THR A 486 -18.23 25.16 29.87
N GLU A 487 -18.81 24.47 30.86
CA GLU A 487 -19.13 23.04 30.76
C GLU A 487 -19.91 22.71 29.49
N GLY A 488 -20.74 23.65 29.02
CA GLY A 488 -21.48 23.53 27.77
C GLY A 488 -20.59 23.33 26.53
N VAL A 489 -19.46 24.02 26.41
CA VAL A 489 -18.59 23.87 25.23
C VAL A 489 -17.87 22.53 25.25
N PHE A 490 -17.43 22.05 26.42
CA PHE A 490 -16.89 20.70 26.55
C PHE A 490 -17.91 19.66 26.09
N TYR A 491 -19.17 19.80 26.51
CA TYR A 491 -20.24 18.88 26.12
C TYR A 491 -20.51 18.90 24.61
N ILE A 492 -20.52 20.09 23.98
CA ILE A 492 -20.65 20.23 22.52
C ILE A 492 -19.51 19.53 21.79
N ILE A 493 -18.26 19.70 22.25
CA ILE A 493 -17.08 19.04 21.66
C ILE A 493 -17.22 17.52 21.82
N ALA A 494 -17.50 17.02 23.03
CA ALA A 494 -17.63 15.59 23.30
C ALA A 494 -18.73 14.92 22.46
N ILE A 495 -19.90 15.56 22.33
CA ILE A 495 -20.98 15.08 21.45
C ILE A 495 -20.53 15.08 19.98
N SER A 496 -19.87 16.15 19.53
CA SER A 496 -19.43 16.25 18.13
C SER A 496 -18.45 15.14 17.78
N ILE A 497 -17.50 14.85 18.68
CA ILE A 497 -16.56 13.73 18.55
C ILE A 497 -17.34 12.41 18.51
N MET A 498 -18.26 12.18 19.45
CA MET A 498 -19.07 10.96 19.51
C MET A 498 -19.87 10.73 18.23
N LEU A 499 -20.60 11.74 17.75
CA LEU A 499 -21.39 11.64 16.51
C LEU A 499 -20.51 11.34 15.30
N MET A 500 -19.34 11.99 15.20
CA MET A 500 -18.39 11.73 14.12
C MET A 500 -17.94 10.26 14.11
N HIS A 501 -17.66 9.68 15.28
CA HIS A 501 -17.24 8.28 15.39
C HIS A 501 -18.36 7.29 15.06
N ILE A 502 -19.60 7.58 15.45
CA ILE A 502 -20.77 6.78 15.05
C ILE A 502 -20.91 6.78 13.53
N ILE A 503 -20.75 7.94 12.90
CA ILE A 503 -20.79 8.08 11.43
C ILE A 503 -19.64 7.30 10.78
N MET A 504 -18.42 7.38 11.31
CA MET A 504 -17.27 6.61 10.82
C MET A 504 -17.53 5.10 10.87
N VAL A 505 -18.09 4.61 11.99
CA VAL A 505 -18.49 3.20 12.13
C VAL A 505 -19.56 2.82 11.10
N GLY A 506 -20.56 3.69 10.89
CA GLY A 506 -21.60 3.49 9.89
C GLY A 506 -21.04 3.33 8.47
N PHE A 507 -20.12 4.20 8.06
CA PHE A 507 -19.46 4.11 6.76
C PHE A 507 -18.54 2.88 6.65
N ALA A 508 -17.78 2.56 7.70
CA ALA A 508 -16.93 1.37 7.72
C ALA A 508 -17.75 0.06 7.60
N CYS A 509 -18.93 -0.01 8.23
CA CYS A 509 -19.84 -1.15 8.12
C CYS A 509 -20.55 -1.22 6.76
N LEU A 510 -20.81 -0.08 6.13
CA LEU A 510 -21.42 -0.02 4.80
C LEU A 510 -20.44 -0.50 3.72
N GLY A 511 -19.17 -0.09 3.82
CA GLY A 511 -18.13 -0.40 2.85
C GLY A 511 -18.32 0.31 1.51
N MET A 512 -17.30 0.29 0.66
CA MET A 512 -17.32 1.01 -0.63
C MET A 512 -18.43 0.51 -1.54
N ARG A 513 -18.62 -0.81 -1.63
CA ARG A 513 -19.58 -1.42 -2.57
C ARG A 513 -21.02 -1.00 -2.30
N ARG A 514 -21.44 -0.94 -1.03
CA ARG A 514 -22.82 -0.53 -0.70
C ARG A 514 -22.96 0.98 -0.72
N LEU A 515 -21.92 1.72 -0.33
CA LEU A 515 -21.91 3.17 -0.44
C LEU A 515 -22.06 3.63 -1.90
N ALA A 516 -21.38 2.97 -2.85
CA ALA A 516 -21.52 3.24 -4.29
C ALA A 516 -22.94 3.00 -4.84
N ARG A 517 -23.74 2.17 -4.17
CA ARG A 517 -25.13 1.88 -4.58
C ARG A 517 -26.15 2.88 -4.05
N LEU A 518 -25.77 3.76 -3.12
CA LEU A 518 -26.67 4.81 -2.63
C LEU A 518 -26.86 5.87 -3.74
N PRO A 519 -28.09 6.10 -4.22
CA PRO A 519 -28.33 7.05 -5.30
C PRO A 519 -27.93 8.47 -4.87
N LEU A 520 -27.27 9.20 -5.77
CA LEU A 520 -26.81 10.59 -5.62
C LEU A 520 -25.75 10.82 -4.52
N ALA A 521 -26.02 10.41 -3.28
CA ALA A 521 -25.14 10.64 -2.14
C ALA A 521 -23.92 9.70 -2.13
N GLY A 522 -24.06 8.46 -2.62
CA GLY A 522 -23.02 7.43 -2.59
C GLY A 522 -21.73 7.84 -3.29
N PRO A 523 -21.77 8.12 -4.61
CA PRO A 523 -20.61 8.60 -5.36
C PRO A 523 -20.01 9.89 -4.79
N CYS A 524 -20.83 10.82 -4.30
CA CYS A 524 -20.35 12.06 -3.67
C CYS A 524 -19.55 11.79 -2.40
N MET A 525 -20.03 10.90 -1.52
CA MET A 525 -19.31 10.50 -0.31
C MET A 525 -18.03 9.72 -0.63
N LEU A 526 -18.07 8.83 -1.62
CA LEU A 526 -16.87 8.13 -2.08
C LEU A 526 -15.86 9.09 -2.70
N GLN A 527 -16.30 10.09 -3.47
CA GLN A 527 -15.44 11.14 -4.01
C GLN A 527 -14.79 11.94 -2.87
N LEU A 528 -15.58 12.30 -1.85
CA LEU A 528 -15.08 12.99 -0.67
C LEU A 528 -14.01 12.15 0.04
N PHE A 529 -14.18 10.83 0.17
CA PHE A 529 -13.26 9.96 0.91
C PHE A 529 -12.06 9.47 0.11
N LEU A 530 -12.21 9.13 -1.16
CA LEU A 530 -11.13 8.57 -1.99
C LEU A 530 -10.32 9.64 -2.72
N GLY A 531 -10.96 10.69 -3.24
CA GLY A 531 -10.34 11.71 -4.09
C GLY A 531 -9.34 12.60 -3.35
N ARG A 532 -8.26 13.04 -4.01
CA ARG A 532 -7.17 13.81 -3.38
C ARG A 532 -7.31 15.34 -3.41
N GLY A 533 -8.55 15.85 -3.38
CA GLY A 533 -8.79 17.31 -3.34
C GLY A 533 -8.60 18.00 -4.69
N HIS A 534 -8.34 17.25 -5.77
CA HIS A 534 -8.59 17.75 -7.12
C HIS A 534 -10.10 17.93 -7.26
N CYS A 535 -10.58 19.16 -7.07
CA CYS A 535 -11.93 19.57 -7.45
C CYS A 535 -12.05 19.61 -8.98
N SER A 536 -11.85 18.50 -9.66
CA SER A 536 -12.32 18.31 -11.03
C SER A 536 -13.80 17.92 -10.98
N VAL A 537 -14.65 18.86 -10.54
CA VAL A 537 -16.11 18.78 -10.69
C VAL A 537 -16.51 19.00 -12.17
N ALA A 538 -15.55 19.21 -13.08
CA ALA A 538 -15.80 19.58 -14.46
C ALA A 538 -15.10 18.64 -15.45
N SER A 539 -15.66 17.46 -15.70
CA SER A 539 -15.57 16.79 -17.01
C SER A 539 -16.56 15.62 -17.18
N THR A 540 -17.81 15.77 -16.75
CA THR A 540 -18.92 14.89 -17.17
C THR A 540 -19.32 15.06 -18.65
N GLN A 541 -18.40 15.50 -19.53
CA GLN A 541 -18.72 15.88 -20.92
C GLN A 541 -18.10 15.01 -22.02
N VAL A 542 -17.47 13.86 -21.73
CA VAL A 542 -16.89 13.01 -22.81
C VAL A 542 -17.28 11.52 -22.70
N ALA A 543 -18.47 11.22 -22.19
CA ALA A 543 -19.10 9.90 -22.37
C ALA A 543 -20.32 10.05 -23.28
N GLY A 544 -20.04 10.32 -24.55
CA GLY A 544 -21.06 10.58 -25.57
C GLY A 544 -20.43 10.94 -26.90
N LYS A 545 -19.58 10.05 -27.43
CA LYS A 545 -19.28 9.90 -28.85
C LYS A 545 -18.71 8.52 -29.12
#